data_AF-A0A8J2HY02-F1
#
_entry.id   AF-A0A8J2HY02-F1
#
_cell.length_a   1.000
_cell.length_b   1.000
_cell.length_c   1.000
_cell.angle_alpha   90.00
_cell.angle_beta   90.00
_cell.angle_gamma   90.00
#
_symmetry.space_group_name_H-M   'P 1'
#
loop_
_entity.id
_entity.type
_entity.pdbx_description
1 polymer ?
#
loop_
_entity_poly.entity_id
_entity_poly.type
_entity_poly.pdbx_seq_one_letter_code
_entity_poly.pdbx_strand_id
1 'polypeptide(L)'
;MRRSSSISSISSSSSESEETMQIFVKTVSGSNTIPLTIPSNTSISTLRSLLALRTNLSTPSDLRIVHAGKHLASSDTTLADYAIGPNSTLHLALPLRGGMPPKKIRCSFKDCKDRAQPIVGDCGFCQGRHCSRHRMLEDHKCEGLENCKKESHDRNADKLNSERTVAIKGV
;
A
#
# COMPACT_ATOMS: atom_id res chain seq x y z
N MET A 1 -5.26 69.78 49.56
CA MET A 1 -6.36 69.14 48.80
C MET A 1 -5.74 68.17 47.80
N ARG A 2 -5.80 66.86 48.06
CA ARG A 2 -5.21 65.80 47.22
C ARG A 2 -6.26 65.39 46.17
N ARG A 3 -5.93 65.44 44.88
CA ARG A 3 -6.78 64.88 43.82
C ARG A 3 -6.28 63.46 43.51
N SER A 4 -7.12 62.50 43.81
CA SER A 4 -6.90 61.06 43.64
C SER A 4 -6.87 60.69 42.16
N SER A 5 -5.80 60.00 41.73
CA SER A 5 -5.75 59.30 40.45
C SER A 5 -6.32 57.90 40.66
N SER A 6 -7.54 57.67 40.19
CA SER A 6 -8.13 56.32 40.14
C SER A 6 -7.50 55.58 38.96
N ILE A 7 -6.48 54.77 39.20
CA ILE A 7 -6.01 53.79 38.24
C ILE A 7 -6.86 52.53 38.45
N SER A 8 -7.77 52.27 37.53
CA SER A 8 -8.54 51.04 37.47
C SER A 8 -7.57 49.89 37.18
N SER A 9 -7.23 49.11 38.21
CA SER A 9 -6.51 47.85 38.06
C SER A 9 -7.41 46.87 37.31
N ILE A 10 -7.26 46.82 36.00
CA ILE A 10 -7.71 45.70 35.19
C ILE A 10 -7.00 44.44 35.70
N SER A 11 -7.75 43.60 36.40
CA SER A 11 -7.34 42.24 36.76
C SER A 11 -7.00 41.51 35.47
N SER A 12 -5.72 41.50 35.13
CA SER A 12 -5.19 40.67 34.06
C SER A 12 -5.32 39.24 34.57
N SER A 13 -6.26 38.51 33.96
CA SER A 13 -6.43 37.06 34.09
C SER A 13 -5.07 36.38 34.16
N SER A 14 -4.87 35.64 35.24
CA SER A 14 -3.71 34.80 35.50
C SER A 14 -3.25 34.10 34.22
N SER A 15 -2.13 34.54 33.65
CA SER A 15 -1.39 33.73 32.68
C SER A 15 -0.77 32.58 33.46
N GLU A 16 -1.54 31.52 33.68
CA GLU A 16 -1.00 30.24 34.10
C GLU A 16 0.13 29.91 33.13
N SER A 17 1.34 29.79 33.67
CA SER A 17 2.50 29.42 32.90
C SER A 17 2.27 27.96 32.49
N GLU A 18 1.78 27.73 31.28
CA GLU A 18 1.57 26.36 30.79
C GLU A 18 2.91 25.62 30.91
N GLU A 19 2.97 24.62 31.78
CA GLU A 19 4.16 23.80 31.99
C GLU A 19 4.43 22.99 30.71
N THR A 20 5.30 23.54 29.85
CA THR A 20 5.76 22.85 28.66
C THR A 20 6.71 21.72 29.04
N MET A 21 6.51 20.53 28.47
CA MET A 21 7.37 19.37 28.67
C MET A 21 8.03 18.94 27.36
N GLN A 22 9.17 18.26 27.46
CA GLN A 22 9.87 17.68 26.31
C GLN A 22 9.61 16.19 26.23
N ILE A 23 9.28 15.69 25.03
CA ILE A 23 9.10 14.27 24.72
C ILE A 23 9.97 13.87 23.53
N PHE A 24 10.24 12.57 23.40
CA PHE A 24 11.06 12.04 22.31
C PHE A 24 10.28 11.02 21.48
N VAL A 25 10.21 11.24 20.18
CA VAL A 25 9.53 10.31 19.26
C VAL A 25 10.55 9.61 18.39
N LYS A 26 10.69 8.30 18.58
CA LYS A 26 11.50 7.43 17.72
C LYS A 26 10.76 7.13 16.44
N THR A 27 11.42 7.37 15.31
CA THR A 27 10.87 7.03 14.02
C THR A 27 10.83 5.52 13.82
N VAL A 28 10.06 5.13 12.82
CA VAL A 28 9.89 3.76 12.34
C VAL A 28 11.21 3.00 12.16
N SER A 29 12.26 3.67 11.65
CA SER A 29 13.57 3.05 11.38
C SER A 29 14.42 2.87 12.64
N GLY A 30 13.99 3.40 13.79
CA GLY A 30 14.68 3.31 15.08
C GLY A 30 15.93 4.20 15.22
N SER A 31 16.46 4.73 14.11
CA SER A 31 17.69 5.55 14.09
C SER A 31 17.46 7.04 14.35
N ASN A 32 16.28 7.57 14.05
CA ASN A 32 15.98 8.98 14.19
C ASN A 32 15.05 9.23 15.39
N THR A 33 15.42 10.17 16.25
CA THR A 33 14.65 10.63 17.41
C THR A 33 14.27 12.09 17.23
N ILE A 34 12.99 12.38 17.20
CA ILE A 34 12.45 13.73 17.03
C ILE A 34 12.10 14.26 18.43
N PRO A 35 12.85 15.26 18.96
CA PRO A 35 12.44 15.94 20.18
C PRO A 35 11.26 16.87 19.91
N LEU A 36 10.26 16.85 20.78
CA LEU A 36 9.07 17.70 20.68
C LEU A 36 8.79 18.37 22.03
N THR A 37 8.61 19.68 22.02
CA THR A 37 8.22 20.46 23.20
C THR A 37 6.75 20.80 23.12
N ILE A 38 5.95 20.27 24.05
CA ILE A 38 4.49 20.40 24.06
C ILE A 38 3.98 20.47 25.51
N PRO A 39 2.84 21.12 25.78
CA PRO A 39 2.26 21.15 27.12
C PRO A 39 1.66 19.80 27.52
N SER A 40 1.58 19.52 28.82
CA SER A 40 1.07 18.25 29.37
C SER A 40 -0.42 17.99 29.06
N ASN A 41 -1.20 19.05 28.85
CA ASN A 41 -2.62 19.02 28.47
C ASN A 41 -2.86 18.75 26.97
N THR A 42 -1.80 18.56 26.17
CA THR A 42 -1.92 18.33 24.72
C THR A 42 -2.70 17.05 24.44
N SER A 43 -3.66 17.11 23.51
CA SER A 43 -4.41 15.94 23.04
C SER A 43 -3.58 15.03 22.10
N ILE A 44 -3.96 13.76 21.96
CA ILE A 44 -3.30 12.86 21.01
C ILE A 44 -3.53 13.28 19.55
N SER A 45 -4.69 13.88 19.24
CA SER A 45 -4.98 14.36 17.88
C SER A 45 -4.02 15.46 17.44
N THR A 46 -3.74 16.43 18.31
CA THR A 46 -2.78 17.51 18.03
C THR A 46 -1.35 16.98 17.93
N LEU A 47 -0.96 16.01 18.78
CA LEU A 47 0.35 15.35 18.68
C LEU A 47 0.54 14.62 17.35
N ARG A 48 -0.49 13.91 16.84
CA ARG A 48 -0.44 13.25 15.52
C ARG A 48 -0.24 14.27 14.41
N SER A 49 -0.95 15.41 14.45
CA SER A 49 -0.79 16.48 13.45
C SER A 49 0.63 17.05 13.45
N LEU A 50 1.21 17.31 14.63
CA LEU A 50 2.59 17.80 14.75
C LEU A 50 3.60 16.78 14.19
N LEU A 51 3.41 15.49 14.45
CA LEU A 51 4.28 14.45 13.93
C LEU A 51 4.12 14.23 12.44
N ALA A 52 2.91 14.32 11.88
CA ALA A 52 2.68 14.21 10.43
C ALA A 52 3.49 15.25 9.66
N LEU A 53 3.46 16.51 10.15
CA LEU A 53 4.23 17.62 9.59
C LEU A 53 5.75 17.39 9.65
N ARG A 54 6.26 16.75 10.71
CA ARG A 54 7.71 16.52 10.89
C ARG A 54 8.23 15.26 10.20
N THR A 55 7.38 14.26 9.99
CA THR A 55 7.79 12.96 9.46
C THR A 55 7.46 12.77 7.98
N ASN A 56 6.73 13.71 7.37
CA ASN A 56 6.23 13.63 6.00
C ASN A 56 5.31 12.40 5.73
N LEU A 57 4.73 11.79 6.78
CA LEU A 57 3.70 10.76 6.61
C LEU A 57 2.37 11.43 6.27
N SER A 58 1.87 11.15 5.07
CA SER A 58 0.84 11.93 4.37
C SER A 58 -0.55 11.95 5.00
N THR A 59 -0.78 11.24 6.11
CA THR A 59 -2.09 11.19 6.80
C THR A 59 -1.93 11.08 8.32
N PRO A 60 -2.41 12.07 9.12
CA PRO A 60 -2.31 12.03 10.58
C PRO A 60 -3.16 10.91 11.20
N SER A 61 -4.21 10.45 10.53
CA SER A 61 -5.05 9.32 10.93
C SER A 61 -4.33 7.98 10.90
N ASP A 62 -3.31 7.83 10.05
CA ASP A 62 -2.57 6.58 9.87
C ASP A 62 -1.34 6.48 10.78
N LEU A 63 -1.03 7.54 11.52
CA LEU A 63 0.07 7.57 12.47
C LEU A 63 -0.25 6.71 13.69
N ARG A 64 0.41 5.55 13.76
CA ARG A 64 0.38 4.67 14.92
C ARG A 64 1.49 5.07 15.89
N ILE A 65 1.09 5.50 17.07
CA ILE A 65 1.99 5.91 18.13
C ILE A 65 1.87 4.92 19.28
N VAL A 66 3.00 4.46 19.79
CA VAL A 66 3.08 3.46 20.85
C VAL A 66 3.85 4.03 22.03
N HIS A 67 3.27 3.86 23.22
CA HIS A 67 3.91 4.16 24.50
C HIS A 67 3.76 2.96 25.45
N ALA A 68 4.85 2.52 26.08
CA ALA A 68 4.83 1.40 27.04
C ALA A 68 4.09 0.13 26.53
N GLY A 69 4.18 -0.17 25.23
CA GLY A 69 3.49 -1.30 24.61
C GLY A 69 1.99 -1.09 24.33
N LYS A 70 1.42 0.08 24.68
CA LYS A 70 0.04 0.46 24.40
C LYS A 70 -0.04 1.41 23.21
N HIS A 71 -0.95 1.13 22.28
CA HIS A 71 -1.25 2.04 21.18
C HIS A 71 -2.08 3.22 21.69
N LEU A 72 -1.64 4.44 21.37
CA LEU A 72 -2.41 5.66 21.59
C LEU A 72 -3.49 5.73 20.51
N ALA A 73 -4.66 5.14 20.76
CA ALA A 73 -5.75 5.04 19.77
C ALA A 73 -6.75 6.20 19.92
N SER A 74 -7.15 6.54 21.14
CA SER A 74 -8.16 7.55 21.44
C SER A 74 -7.70 8.97 21.08
N SER A 75 -8.52 9.74 20.38
CA SER A 75 -8.25 11.13 19.96
C SER A 75 -8.43 12.15 21.08
N ASP A 76 -9.38 11.89 21.98
CA ASP A 76 -9.93 12.89 22.92
C ASP A 76 -9.25 12.85 24.29
N THR A 77 -8.33 11.92 24.47
CA THR A 77 -7.50 11.74 25.67
C THR A 77 -6.19 12.53 25.55
N THR A 78 -5.76 13.08 26.67
CA THR A 78 -4.54 13.90 26.79
C THR A 78 -3.32 13.03 27.05
N LEU A 79 -2.13 13.63 26.97
CA LEU A 79 -0.87 12.96 27.33
C LEU A 79 -0.82 12.55 28.79
N ALA A 80 -1.38 13.39 29.68
CA ALA A 80 -1.47 13.11 31.10
C ALA A 80 -2.27 11.82 31.38
N ASP A 81 -3.35 11.57 30.63
CA ASP A 81 -4.20 10.36 30.78
C ASP A 81 -3.46 9.06 30.45
N TYR A 82 -2.41 9.12 29.62
CA TYR A 82 -1.55 7.96 29.31
C TYR A 82 -0.30 7.88 30.19
N ALA A 83 -0.22 8.70 31.24
CA ALA A 83 0.96 8.85 32.09
C ALA A 83 2.23 9.20 31.29
N ILE A 84 2.07 9.97 30.21
CA ILE A 84 3.20 10.41 29.37
C ILE A 84 3.81 11.66 30.03
N GLY A 85 4.90 11.44 30.74
CA GLY A 85 5.63 12.49 31.45
C GLY A 85 6.75 13.15 30.64
N PRO A 86 7.52 14.06 31.27
CA PRO A 86 8.70 14.66 30.68
C PRO A 86 9.76 13.60 30.38
N ASN A 87 10.46 13.77 29.26
CA ASN A 87 11.48 12.86 28.73
C ASN A 87 10.95 11.46 28.38
N SER A 88 9.63 11.29 28.26
CA SER A 88 9.04 10.04 27.80
C SER A 88 9.43 9.75 26.34
N THR A 89 9.58 8.47 26.03
CA THR A 89 9.86 8.00 24.67
C THR A 89 8.63 7.35 24.06
N LEU A 90 8.31 7.79 22.85
CA LEU A 90 7.22 7.30 22.02
C LEU A 90 7.79 6.67 20.77
N HIS A 91 7.10 5.66 20.24
CA HIS A 91 7.53 4.96 19.04
C HIS A 91 6.49 5.11 17.93
N LEU A 92 6.94 5.50 16.74
CA LEU A 92 6.15 5.42 15.52
C LEU A 92 6.18 3.97 15.01
N ALA A 93 5.00 3.35 14.95
CA ALA A 93 4.85 1.99 14.43
C ALA A 93 4.44 2.03 12.94
N LEU A 94 5.04 1.16 12.12
CA LEU A 94 4.59 1.00 10.75
C LEU A 94 3.15 0.48 10.70
N PRO A 95 2.39 0.88 9.68
CA PRO A 95 1.29 0.07 9.29
C PRO A 95 1.78 -1.31 8.88
N LEU A 96 1.31 -2.34 9.59
CA LEU A 96 1.43 -3.72 9.11
C LEU A 96 0.72 -3.77 7.76
N ARG A 97 1.48 -3.68 6.67
CA ARG A 97 0.98 -3.95 5.34
C ARG A 97 0.77 -5.45 5.30
N GLY A 98 -0.44 -5.88 5.63
CA GLY A 98 -0.89 -7.25 5.45
C GLY A 98 -0.84 -7.58 3.96
N GLY A 99 0.32 -8.06 3.50
CA GLY A 99 0.44 -8.64 2.18
C GLY A 99 -0.34 -9.94 2.18
N MET A 100 -1.53 -9.92 1.59
CA MET A 100 -2.20 -11.16 1.21
C MET A 100 -1.15 -11.97 0.42
N PRO A 101 -0.78 -13.19 0.87
CA PRO A 101 0.26 -13.95 0.18
C PRO A 101 -0.15 -14.03 -1.29
N PRO A 102 0.75 -13.72 -2.24
CA PRO A 102 0.39 -13.64 -3.65
C PRO A 102 -0.31 -14.94 -4.02
N LYS A 103 -1.56 -14.84 -4.50
CA LYS A 103 -2.34 -16.01 -4.92
C LYS A 103 -1.44 -16.82 -5.85
N LYS A 104 -1.11 -18.05 -5.46
CA LYS A 104 -0.24 -18.92 -6.24
C LYS A 104 -0.95 -19.22 -7.55
N ILE A 105 -0.56 -18.52 -8.62
CA ILE A 105 -1.10 -18.73 -9.97
C ILE A 105 -0.74 -20.15 -10.38
N ARG A 106 -1.74 -20.95 -10.75
CA ARG A 106 -1.57 -22.34 -11.21
C ARG A 106 -1.58 -22.39 -12.72
N CYS A 107 -1.05 -23.49 -13.26
CA CYS A 107 -1.15 -23.76 -14.68
C CYS A 107 -2.62 -23.90 -15.11
N SER A 108 -2.96 -23.32 -16.26
CA SER A 108 -4.27 -23.39 -16.90
C SER A 108 -4.51 -24.71 -17.66
N PHE A 109 -3.49 -25.57 -17.80
CA PHE A 109 -3.63 -26.84 -18.50
C PHE A 109 -4.44 -27.86 -17.68
N LYS A 110 -5.33 -28.61 -18.34
CA LYS A 110 -6.16 -29.66 -17.71
C LYS A 110 -5.25 -30.67 -17.00
N ASP A 111 -5.63 -31.03 -15.78
CA ASP A 111 -4.89 -31.97 -14.90
C ASP A 111 -3.49 -31.51 -14.44
N CYS A 112 -3.06 -30.29 -14.76
CA CYS A 112 -1.81 -29.74 -14.25
C CYS A 112 -2.01 -29.03 -12.90
N LYS A 113 -1.32 -29.49 -11.86
CA LYS A 113 -1.33 -28.87 -10.52
C LYS A 113 -0.11 -27.99 -10.24
N ASP A 114 0.83 -27.91 -11.19
CA ASP A 114 2.04 -27.11 -11.06
C ASP A 114 1.77 -25.60 -11.06
N ARG A 115 2.70 -24.86 -10.45
CA ARG A 115 2.66 -23.40 -10.39
C ARG A 115 2.98 -22.82 -11.77
N ALA A 116 2.24 -21.81 -12.19
CA ALA A 116 2.58 -21.07 -13.40
C ALA A 116 3.85 -20.25 -13.20
N GLN A 117 4.66 -20.11 -14.26
CA GLN A 117 5.88 -19.32 -14.20
C GLN A 117 5.56 -17.82 -14.27
N PRO A 118 6.02 -16.99 -13.32
CA PRO A 118 5.65 -15.58 -13.23
C PRO A 118 6.34 -14.68 -14.27
N ILE A 119 7.49 -15.09 -14.79
CA ILE A 119 8.35 -14.23 -15.65
C ILE A 119 7.85 -14.16 -17.10
N VAL A 120 7.11 -15.17 -17.54
CA VAL A 120 6.83 -15.41 -18.97
C VAL A 120 5.59 -14.67 -19.46
N GLY A 121 4.70 -14.29 -18.53
CA GLY A 121 3.38 -13.74 -18.88
C GLY A 121 2.39 -14.80 -19.37
N ASP A 122 1.16 -14.35 -19.60
CA ASP A 122 0.08 -15.15 -20.16
C ASP A 122 0.39 -15.54 -21.62
N CYS A 123 -0.06 -16.71 -22.07
CA CYS A 123 0.06 -17.12 -23.46
C CYS A 123 -0.67 -16.11 -24.36
N GLY A 124 0.02 -15.50 -25.33
CA GLY A 124 -0.59 -14.49 -26.21
C GLY A 124 -1.73 -14.99 -27.10
N PHE A 125 -1.94 -16.31 -27.20
CA PHE A 125 -2.95 -16.92 -28.05
C PHE A 125 -4.19 -17.39 -27.26
N CYS A 126 -3.99 -18.03 -26.12
CA CYS A 126 -5.09 -18.55 -25.28
C CYS A 126 -5.28 -17.78 -23.96
N GLN A 127 -4.44 -16.78 -23.68
CA GLN A 127 -4.40 -15.99 -22.44
C GLN A 127 -4.24 -16.83 -21.16
N GLY A 128 -3.82 -18.09 -21.30
CA GLY A 128 -3.57 -19.02 -20.20
C GLY A 128 -2.22 -18.80 -19.53
N ARG A 129 -2.12 -19.14 -18.24
CA ARG A 129 -0.83 -19.18 -17.52
C ARG A 129 -0.32 -20.60 -17.46
N HIS A 130 0.96 -20.82 -17.77
CA HIS A 130 1.49 -22.18 -17.84
C HIS A 130 2.72 -22.39 -16.96
N CYS A 131 2.89 -23.61 -16.47
CA CYS A 131 4.10 -24.03 -15.76
C CYS A 131 5.24 -24.28 -16.75
N SER A 132 6.45 -24.59 -16.27
CA SER A 132 7.60 -24.89 -17.12
C SER A 132 7.36 -26.02 -18.11
N ARG A 133 6.55 -27.03 -17.74
CA ARG A 133 6.22 -28.17 -18.61
C ARG A 133 5.15 -27.85 -19.66
N HIS A 134 4.37 -26.80 -19.48
CA HIS A 134 3.26 -26.44 -20.38
C HIS A 134 3.46 -25.07 -21.05
N ARG A 135 4.70 -24.54 -20.99
CA ARG A 135 5.01 -23.19 -21.48
C ARG A 135 4.94 -23.10 -23.01
N MET A 136 5.26 -24.18 -23.73
CA MET A 136 5.20 -24.20 -25.18
C MET A 136 3.73 -24.32 -25.64
N LEU A 137 3.45 -23.76 -26.82
CA LEU A 137 2.11 -23.83 -27.43
C LEU A 137 1.66 -25.28 -27.65
N GLU A 138 2.60 -26.15 -28.01
CA GLU A 138 2.37 -27.58 -28.23
C GLU A 138 2.05 -28.30 -26.92
N ASP A 139 2.79 -28.00 -25.84
CA ASP A 139 2.65 -28.69 -24.56
C ASP A 139 1.30 -28.40 -23.87
N HIS A 140 0.79 -27.17 -23.95
CA HIS A 140 -0.54 -26.85 -23.40
C HIS A 140 -1.68 -27.02 -24.39
N LYS A 141 -1.42 -27.59 -25.58
CA LYS A 141 -2.38 -27.76 -26.67
C LYS A 141 -3.13 -26.44 -26.94
N CYS A 142 -2.38 -25.41 -27.28
CA CYS A 142 -2.93 -24.08 -27.48
C CYS A 142 -4.01 -24.08 -28.56
N GLU A 143 -5.22 -23.62 -28.25
CA GLU A 143 -6.31 -23.48 -29.23
C GLU A 143 -5.91 -22.55 -30.40
N GLY A 144 -4.98 -21.61 -30.18
CA GLY A 144 -4.44 -20.75 -31.23
C GLY A 144 -3.58 -21.47 -32.28
N LEU A 145 -2.97 -22.61 -31.95
CA LEU A 145 -2.19 -23.40 -32.91
C LEU A 145 -3.08 -24.06 -33.96
N GLU A 146 -4.26 -24.55 -33.55
CA GLU A 146 -5.17 -25.23 -34.46
C GLU A 146 -5.71 -24.26 -35.52
N ASN A 147 -5.99 -23.02 -35.14
CA ASN A 147 -6.46 -21.97 -36.05
C ASN A 147 -5.38 -21.58 -37.09
N CYS A 148 -4.13 -21.38 -36.67
CA CYS A 148 -3.05 -20.98 -37.58
C CYS A 148 -2.72 -22.09 -38.60
N LYS A 149 -2.66 -23.35 -38.13
CA LYS A 149 -2.40 -24.50 -39.00
C LYS A 149 -3.53 -24.69 -40.00
N LYS A 150 -4.79 -24.66 -39.55
CA LYS A 150 -5.95 -24.83 -40.42
C LYS A 150 -6.03 -23.75 -41.50
N GLU A 151 -5.82 -22.49 -41.14
CA GLU A 151 -5.83 -21.37 -42.09
C GLU A 151 -4.76 -21.51 -43.18
N SER A 152 -3.56 -22.01 -42.85
CA SER A 152 -2.52 -22.27 -43.85
C SER A 152 -2.90 -23.40 -44.82
N HIS A 153 -3.56 -24.44 -44.31
CA HIS A 153 -4.04 -25.56 -45.10
C HIS A 153 -5.18 -25.15 -46.03
N ASP A 154 -6.13 -24.34 -45.54
CA ASP A 154 -7.23 -23.81 -46.36
C ASP A 154 -6.68 -22.94 -47.51
N ARG A 155 -5.76 -22.00 -47.23
CA ARG A 155 -5.12 -21.18 -48.28
C ARG A 155 -4.40 -22.02 -49.34
N ASN A 156 -3.72 -23.09 -48.92
CA ASN A 156 -3.02 -23.97 -49.86
C ASN A 156 -4.02 -24.82 -50.67
N ALA A 157 -5.10 -25.28 -50.04
CA ALA A 157 -6.17 -26.02 -50.70
C ALA A 157 -6.88 -25.16 -51.75
N ASP A 158 -7.17 -23.88 -51.46
CA ASP A 158 -7.74 -22.93 -52.42
C ASP A 158 -6.82 -22.71 -53.62
N LYS A 159 -5.51 -22.55 -53.37
CA LYS A 159 -4.52 -22.42 -54.44
C LYS A 159 -4.49 -23.66 -55.33
N LEU A 160 -4.41 -24.85 -54.75
CA LEU A 160 -4.44 -26.11 -55.48
C LEU A 160 -5.75 -26.30 -56.25
N ASN A 161 -6.88 -25.90 -55.69
CA ASN A 161 -8.18 -25.94 -56.36
C ASN A 161 -8.26 -24.96 -57.54
N SER A 162 -7.62 -23.78 -57.44
CA SER A 162 -7.55 -22.82 -58.54
C SER A 162 -6.64 -23.27 -59.68
N GLU A 163 -5.59 -24.02 -59.36
CA GLU A 163 -4.62 -24.58 -60.31
C GLU A 163 -5.03 -25.98 -60.80
N ARG A 164 -6.18 -26.50 -60.33
CA ARG A 164 -6.65 -27.85 -60.69
C ARG A 164 -7.01 -27.89 -62.18
N THR A 165 -6.43 -28.83 -62.91
CA THR A 165 -6.82 -29.08 -64.29
C THR A 165 -8.15 -29.83 -64.32
N VAL A 166 -9.13 -29.27 -65.02
CA VAL A 166 -10.43 -29.93 -65.22
C VAL A 166 -10.34 -30.74 -66.51
N ALA A 167 -10.57 -32.05 -66.43
CA ALA A 167 -10.70 -32.87 -67.62
C ALA A 167 -11.92 -32.39 -68.42
N ILE A 168 -11.68 -31.85 -69.62
CA ILE A 168 -12.74 -31.47 -70.56
C ILE A 168 -13.40 -32.77 -71.00
N LYS A 169 -14.62 -33.01 -70.52
CA LYS A 169 -15.37 -34.22 -70.82
C LYS A 169 -16.09 -34.04 -72.17
N GLY A 170 -15.37 -34.36 -73.25
CA GLY A 170 -15.90 -34.74 -74.57
C GLY A 170 -16.69 -33.68 -75.35
N VAL A 171 -16.16 -33.32 -76.52
CA VAL A 171 -16.96 -32.92 -77.70
C VAL A 171 -17.54 -34.19 -78.33
#